data_AF-A0AAJ2TLX1-F1
#
_entry.id   AF-A0AAJ2TLX1-F1
#
_cell.length_a   1.000
_cell.length_b   1.000
_cell.length_c   1.000
_cell.angle_alpha   90.00
_cell.angle_beta   90.00
_cell.angle_gamma   90.00
#
_symmetry.space_group_name_H-M   'P 1'
#
loop_
_entity.id
_entity.type
_entity.pdbx_description
1 polymer ?
#
loop_
_entity_poly.entity_id
_entity_poly.type
_entity_poly.pdbx_seq_one_letter_code
_entity_poly.pdbx_strand_id
1 'polypeptide(L)'
;MSTTTRISTAERLGRSIGRGWRAYVRGERRLSNWLASKGMPMAGVAVLLWVVKLVALGLLFYAAFWLALLLLLGVAAAWMVSNSATNDDRWAQPDELRNGEAGFGLYSSSGQRIDPHDPNDPFND
;
A
#
# COMPACT_ATOMS: atom_id res chain seq x y z
N MET A 1 -15.25 29.01 20.43
CA MET A 1 -15.24 28.06 19.30
C MET A 1 -13.89 27.34 19.31
N SER A 2 -13.83 26.14 19.88
CA SER A 2 -12.59 25.41 20.16
C SER A 2 -12.25 24.46 19.01
N THR A 3 -11.14 24.71 18.32
CA THR A 3 -10.54 23.80 17.33
C THR A 3 -9.58 22.86 18.06
N THR A 4 -10.01 21.62 18.28
CA THR A 4 -9.15 20.54 18.80
C THR A 4 -8.15 20.14 17.72
N THR A 5 -6.95 20.73 17.80
CA THR A 5 -5.80 20.31 17.01
C THR A 5 -5.46 18.86 17.35
N ARG A 6 -5.74 17.96 16.42
CA ARG A 6 -5.43 16.52 16.49
C ARG A 6 -3.92 16.35 16.39
N ILE A 7 -3.20 16.60 17.49
CA ILE A 7 -1.74 16.52 17.57
C ILE A 7 -1.35 15.06 17.42
N SER A 8 -0.85 14.79 16.22
CA SER A 8 -0.38 13.52 15.70
C SER A 8 0.61 12.83 16.62
N THR A 9 0.30 11.57 16.94
CA THR A 9 1.12 10.60 17.68
C THR A 9 2.51 10.35 17.06
N ALA A 10 2.75 10.82 15.83
CA ALA A 10 4.00 10.64 15.09
C ALA A 10 5.22 11.32 15.73
N GLU A 11 5.07 12.49 16.36
CA GLU A 11 6.21 13.18 16.99
C GLU A 11 6.67 12.55 18.31
N ARG A 12 5.80 11.78 18.98
CA ARG A 12 6.15 11.08 20.24
C ARG A 12 6.98 9.83 19.99
N LEU A 13 6.73 9.11 18.89
CA LEU A 13 7.44 7.87 18.55
C LEU A 13 8.91 8.12 18.20
N GLY A 14 9.23 9.20 17.49
CA GLY A 14 10.63 9.57 17.21
C GLY A 14 11.43 9.86 18.48
N ARG A 15 10.77 10.44 19.50
CA ARG A 15 11.42 10.83 20.77
C ARG A 15 11.55 9.67 21.76
N SER A 16 10.69 8.65 21.69
CA SER A 16 10.83 7.42 22.51
C SER A 16 11.96 6.53 21.99
N ILE A 17 12.12 6.41 20.66
CA ILE A 17 13.23 5.66 20.04
C ILE A 17 14.58 6.30 20.42
N GLY A 18 14.67 7.63 20.39
CA GLY A 18 15.88 8.35 20.82
C GLY A 18 16.23 8.18 22.31
N ARG A 19 15.22 7.97 23.18
CA ARG A 19 15.47 7.65 24.60
C ARG A 19 15.88 6.19 24.81
N GLY A 20 15.28 5.26 24.07
CA GLY A 20 15.68 3.85 24.07
C GLY A 20 17.15 3.67 23.67
N TRP A 21 17.60 4.42 22.66
CA TRP A 21 19.00 4.43 22.23
C TRP A 21 19.96 4.92 23.32
N ARG A 22 19.62 6.00 24.03
CA ARG A 22 20.46 6.50 25.15
C ARG A 22 20.49 5.55 26.35
N ALA A 23 19.39 4.84 26.63
CA ALA A 23 19.37 3.80 27.67
C ALA A 23 20.20 2.58 27.26
N TYR A 24 20.14 2.20 25.98
CA TYR A 24 20.95 1.14 25.40
C TYR A 24 22.46 1.43 25.50
N VAL A 25 22.91 2.62 25.07
CA VAL A 25 24.32 3.04 25.16
C VAL A 25 24.82 3.19 26.61
N ARG A 26 23.94 3.56 27.56
CA ARG A 26 24.30 3.57 29.00
C ARG A 26 24.33 2.19 29.61
N GLY A 27 23.43 1.30 29.19
CA GLY A 27 23.44 -0.12 29.55
C GLY A 27 24.74 -0.77 29.10
N GLU A 28 25.23 -0.39 27.92
CA GLU A 28 26.51 -0.82 27.37
C GLU A 28 27.68 -0.52 28.31
N ARG A 29 27.74 0.67 28.93
CA ARG A 29 28.80 1.02 29.91
C ARG A 29 28.73 0.22 31.21
N ARG A 30 27.52 -0.09 31.67
CA ARG A 30 27.32 -0.87 32.90
C ARG A 30 27.58 -2.35 32.67
N LEU A 31 27.18 -2.86 31.51
CA LEU A 31 27.49 -4.21 31.03
C LEU A 31 28.97 -4.36 30.72
N SER A 32 29.62 -3.38 30.11
CA SER A 32 31.07 -3.43 29.84
C SER A 32 31.90 -3.33 31.12
N ASN A 33 31.51 -2.52 32.11
CA ASN A 33 32.16 -2.56 33.42
C ASN A 33 31.91 -3.88 34.17
N TRP A 34 30.72 -4.47 34.01
CA TRP A 34 30.41 -5.79 34.58
C TRP A 34 31.14 -6.93 33.85
N LEU A 35 31.28 -6.87 32.53
CA LEU A 35 32.06 -7.80 31.70
C LEU A 35 33.56 -7.66 31.97
N ALA A 36 34.07 -6.43 32.11
CA ALA A 36 35.46 -6.16 32.46
C ALA A 36 35.78 -6.68 33.87
N SER A 37 34.84 -6.56 34.81
CA SER A 37 34.99 -7.12 36.17
C SER A 37 34.97 -8.65 36.21
N LYS A 38 34.55 -9.32 35.12
CA LYS A 38 34.46 -10.79 35.03
C LYS A 38 35.54 -11.45 34.17
N GLY A 39 36.44 -10.69 33.54
CA GLY A 39 37.64 -11.22 32.89
C GLY A 39 37.40 -12.17 31.71
N MET A 40 36.41 -11.92 30.86
CA MET A 40 36.10 -12.78 29.69
C MET A 40 36.71 -12.21 28.39
N PRO A 41 37.18 -13.08 27.47
CA PRO A 41 38.07 -12.72 26.38
C PRO A 41 37.33 -11.97 25.27
N MET A 42 38.07 -11.28 24.40
CA MET A 42 37.60 -10.54 23.22
C MET A 42 36.45 -11.21 22.43
N ALA A 43 36.35 -12.54 22.47
CA ALA A 43 35.27 -13.33 21.89
C ALA A 43 33.86 -12.97 22.41
N GLY A 44 33.68 -12.64 23.69
CA GLY A 44 32.37 -12.29 24.26
C GLY A 44 31.84 -10.97 23.70
N VAL A 45 32.74 -10.01 23.49
CA VAL A 45 32.41 -8.72 22.87
C VAL A 45 32.02 -8.91 21.39
N ALA A 46 32.75 -9.78 20.68
CA ALA A 46 32.44 -10.10 19.29
C ALA A 46 31.07 -10.76 19.14
N VAL A 47 30.72 -11.73 19.99
CA VAL A 47 29.40 -12.37 19.98
C VAL A 47 28.30 -11.36 20.24
N LEU A 48 28.49 -10.46 21.20
CA LEU A 48 27.50 -9.41 21.50
C LEU A 48 27.28 -8.49 20.28
N LEU A 49 28.36 -8.04 19.63
CA LEU A 49 28.26 -7.24 18.40
C LEU A 49 27.54 -7.99 17.27
N TRP A 50 27.79 -9.29 17.11
CA TRP A 50 27.09 -10.12 16.15
C TRP A 50 25.59 -10.21 16.45
N VAL A 51 25.21 -10.42 17.71
CA VAL A 51 23.80 -10.44 18.13
C VAL A 51 23.13 -9.10 17.81
N VAL A 52 23.77 -7.98 18.13
CA VAL A 52 23.24 -6.64 17.82
C VAL A 52 23.06 -6.45 16.33
N LYS A 53 24.05 -6.88 15.53
CA LYS A 53 23.98 -6.82 14.07
C LYS A 53 22.84 -7.69 13.52
N LEU A 54 22.64 -8.88 14.06
CA LEU A 54 21.53 -9.76 13.66
C LEU A 54 20.16 -9.18 14.04
N VAL A 55 20.03 -8.59 15.23
CA VAL A 55 18.80 -7.90 15.64
C VAL A 55 18.52 -6.71 14.72
N ALA A 56 19.53 -5.90 14.43
CA ALA A 56 19.39 -4.78 13.49
C ALA A 56 19.00 -5.27 12.09
N LEU A 57 19.61 -6.34 11.61
CA LEU A 57 19.29 -6.96 10.32
C LEU A 57 17.85 -7.50 10.29
N GLY A 58 17.42 -8.19 11.35
CA GLY A 58 16.06 -8.72 11.46
C GLY A 58 15.01 -7.61 11.52
N LEU A 59 15.29 -6.52 12.25
CA LEU A 59 14.39 -5.37 12.32
C LEU A 59 14.29 -4.64 10.98
N LEU A 60 15.41 -4.50 10.27
CA LEU A 60 15.44 -3.94 8.93
C LEU A 60 14.66 -4.81 7.95
N PHE A 61 14.86 -6.12 7.98
CA PHE A 61 14.14 -7.07 7.15
C PHE A 61 12.64 -7.06 7.44
N TYR A 62 12.25 -6.98 8.72
CA TYR A 62 10.86 -6.84 9.14
C TYR A 62 10.21 -5.55 8.62
N ALA A 63 10.92 -4.42 8.73
CA ALA A 63 10.42 -3.15 8.20
C ALA A 63 10.28 -3.19 6.67
N ALA A 64 11.28 -3.75 5.97
CA ALA A 64 11.22 -3.93 4.52
C ALA A 64 10.07 -4.85 4.09
N PHE A 65 9.87 -5.97 4.81
CA PHE A 65 8.75 -6.88 4.58
C PHE A 65 7.41 -6.19 4.78
N TRP A 66 7.26 -5.38 5.84
CA TRP A 66 6.07 -4.58 6.06
C TRP A 66 5.81 -3.57 4.95
N LEU A 67 6.84 -2.85 4.50
CA LEU A 67 6.72 -1.93 3.37
C LEU A 67 6.33 -2.67 2.08
N ALA A 68 6.91 -3.83 1.82
CA ALA A 68 6.54 -4.66 0.68
C ALA A 68 5.07 -5.11 0.77
N LEU A 69 4.59 -5.53 1.94
CA LEU A 69 3.19 -5.91 2.16
C LEU A 69 2.23 -4.74 1.93
N LEU A 70 2.56 -3.55 2.47
CA LEU A 70 1.77 -2.34 2.27
C LEU A 70 1.76 -1.90 0.79
N LEU A 71 2.90 -2.00 0.12
CA LEU A 71 3.01 -1.70 -1.30
C LEU A 71 2.19 -2.69 -2.13
N LEU A 72 2.28 -3.99 -1.85
CA LEU A 72 1.48 -5.01 -2.50
C LEU A 72 -0.03 -4.77 -2.30
N LEU A 73 -0.43 -4.41 -1.07
CA LEU A 73 -1.83 -4.06 -0.77
C LEU A 73 -2.27 -2.81 -1.55
N GLY A 74 -1.40 -1.80 -1.65
CA GLY A 74 -1.66 -0.59 -2.43
C GLY A 74 -1.82 -0.89 -3.93
N VAL A 75 -0.95 -1.73 -4.49
CA VAL A 75 -1.06 -2.20 -5.89
C VAL A 75 -2.34 -2.99 -6.08
N ALA A 76 -2.69 -3.90 -5.18
CA ALA A 76 -3.92 -4.68 -5.25
C ALA A 76 -5.16 -3.77 -5.19
N ALA A 77 -5.17 -2.77 -4.32
CA ALA A 77 -6.26 -1.79 -4.24
C ALA A 77 -6.37 -0.94 -5.52
N ALA A 78 -5.26 -0.47 -6.06
CA ALA A 78 -5.23 0.26 -7.33
C ALA A 78 -5.73 -0.60 -8.50
N TRP A 79 -5.32 -1.88 -8.53
CA TRP A 79 -5.76 -2.83 -9.53
C TRP A 79 -7.27 -3.10 -9.42
N MET A 80 -7.80 -3.21 -8.20
CA MET A 80 -9.24 -3.41 -7.97
C MET A 80 -10.07 -2.21 -8.42
N VAL A 81 -9.61 -0.97 -8.17
CA VAL A 81 -10.29 0.25 -8.64
C VAL A 81 -10.24 0.37 -10.16
N SER A 82 -9.09 0.08 -10.77
CA SER A 82 -8.97 0.06 -12.23
C SER A 82 -9.87 -1.02 -12.85
N ASN A 83 -9.94 -2.21 -12.25
CA ASN A 83 -10.77 -3.29 -12.76
C ASN A 83 -12.26 -3.05 -12.49
N SER A 84 -12.66 -2.33 -11.44
CA SER A 84 -14.06 -1.93 -11.26
C SER A 84 -14.51 -0.93 -12.32
N ALA A 85 -13.67 0.04 -12.69
CA ALA A 85 -13.96 0.91 -13.83
C ALA A 85 -14.19 0.07 -15.10
N THR A 86 -13.30 -0.89 -15.39
CA THR A 86 -13.48 -1.81 -16.53
C THR A 86 -14.66 -2.78 -16.40
N ASN A 87 -15.11 -3.09 -15.18
CA ASN A 87 -16.24 -4.00 -14.99
C ASN A 87 -17.59 -3.31 -15.18
N ASP A 88 -17.71 -2.01 -14.94
CA ASP A 88 -18.91 -1.26 -15.31
C ASP A 88 -19.11 -1.32 -16.83
N ASP A 89 -18.02 -1.23 -17.61
CA ASP A 89 -18.03 -1.44 -19.07
C ASP A 89 -18.28 -2.90 -19.50
N ARG A 90 -17.99 -3.88 -18.62
CA ARG A 90 -18.13 -5.31 -18.94
C ARG A 90 -19.53 -5.85 -18.65
N TRP A 91 -20.27 -5.20 -17.75
CA TRP A 91 -21.71 -5.46 -17.52
C TRP A 91 -22.61 -4.50 -18.31
N ALA A 92 -22.09 -3.36 -18.77
CA ALA A 92 -22.67 -2.65 -19.89
C ALA A 92 -22.43 -3.48 -21.16
N GLN A 93 -23.48 -4.13 -21.65
CA GLN A 93 -23.42 -4.85 -22.92
C GLN A 93 -22.88 -3.87 -23.98
N PRO A 94 -21.78 -4.20 -24.69
CA PRO A 94 -21.14 -3.27 -25.61
C PRO A 94 -22.11 -2.86 -26.73
N ASP A 95 -21.85 -1.70 -27.32
CA ASP A 95 -22.63 -1.16 -28.44
C ASP A 95 -22.56 -2.15 -29.60
N GLU A 96 -23.66 -2.87 -29.85
CA GLU A 96 -23.68 -3.97 -30.82
C GLU A 96 -24.48 -3.60 -32.06
N LEU A 97 -23.92 -3.95 -33.22
CA LEU A 97 -24.61 -3.92 -34.50
C LEU A 97 -25.63 -5.05 -34.54
N ARG A 98 -26.90 -4.69 -34.51
CA ARG A 98 -28.00 -5.67 -34.56
C ARG A 98 -29.18 -5.13 -35.35
N ASN A 99 -30.08 -6.05 -35.71
CA ASN A 99 -31.40 -5.71 -36.22
C ASN A 99 -32.33 -5.50 -35.03
N GLY A 100 -32.65 -4.24 -34.73
CA GLY A 100 -33.64 -3.88 -33.73
C GLY A 100 -34.95 -3.40 -34.37
N GLU A 101 -35.82 -2.85 -33.55
CA GLU A 101 -37.14 -2.37 -33.98
C GLU A 101 -37.06 -1.25 -35.04
N ALA A 102 -36.01 -0.45 -35.01
CA ALA A 102 -35.72 0.60 -35.99
C ALA A 102 -34.85 0.11 -37.16
N GLY A 103 -34.72 -1.21 -37.38
CA GLY A 103 -33.90 -1.79 -38.45
C GLY A 103 -32.44 -2.07 -38.06
N PHE A 104 -31.58 -2.33 -39.05
CA PHE A 104 -30.15 -2.57 -38.80
C PHE A 104 -29.44 -1.28 -38.40
N GLY A 105 -28.69 -1.32 -37.31
CA GLY A 105 -27.96 -0.15 -36.80
C GLY A 105 -27.17 -0.47 -35.54
N LEU A 106 -26.49 0.55 -35.02
CA LEU A 106 -25.78 0.46 -33.75
C LEU A 106 -26.74 0.72 -32.60
N TYR A 107 -26.91 -0.25 -31.70
CA TYR A 107 -27.84 -0.16 -30.57
C TYR A 107 -27.12 -0.08 -29.23
N SER A 108 -27.66 0.75 -28.34
CA SER A 108 -27.31 0.80 -26.92
C SER A 108 -27.69 -0.49 -26.21
N SER A 109 -27.08 -0.74 -25.05
CA SER A 109 -27.48 -1.81 -24.12
C SER A 109 -28.95 -1.71 -23.68
N SER A 110 -29.54 -0.50 -23.72
CA SER A 110 -30.95 -0.24 -23.43
C SER A 110 -31.91 -0.54 -24.60
N GLY A 111 -31.40 -1.01 -25.75
CA GLY A 111 -32.19 -1.27 -26.95
C GLY A 111 -32.55 -0.03 -27.77
N GLN A 112 -32.03 1.14 -27.39
CA GLN A 112 -32.17 2.38 -28.17
C GLN A 112 -31.13 2.43 -29.29
N ARG A 113 -31.55 2.85 -30.50
CA ARG A 113 -30.65 3.05 -31.64
C ARG A 113 -29.82 4.33 -31.41
N ILE A 114 -28.49 4.22 -31.49
CA ILE A 114 -27.54 5.34 -31.31
C ILE A 114 -27.03 5.87 -32.66
N ASP A 115 -27.20 5.10 -33.73
CA ASP A 115 -26.74 5.45 -35.07
C ASP A 115 -27.46 6.71 -35.62
N PRO A 116 -26.73 7.76 -36.06
CA PRO A 116 -27.31 8.97 -36.62
C PRO A 116 -28.13 8.75 -37.90
N HIS A 117 -27.86 7.68 -38.64
CA HIS A 117 -28.58 7.35 -39.86
C HIS A 117 -29.75 6.42 -39.52
N ASP A 118 -30.99 6.86 -39.74
CA ASP A 118 -32.18 6.02 -39.66
C ASP A 118 -32.61 5.63 -41.09
N PRO A 119 -32.54 4.34 -41.46
CA PRO A 119 -32.96 3.85 -42.77
C PRO A 119 -34.48 3.89 -42.97
N ASN A 120 -35.25 4.15 -41.91
CA ASN A 120 -36.70 4.37 -41.99
C ASN A 120 -37.07 5.86 -41.90
N ASP A 121 -36.11 6.78 -41.99
CA ASP A 121 -36.38 8.22 -42.01
C ASP A 121 -37.15 8.58 -43.29
N PRO A 122 -38.41 9.04 -43.18
CA PRO A 122 -39.23 9.39 -44.35
C PRO A 122 -38.76 10.65 -45.07
N PHE A 123 -37.72 11.32 -44.57
CA PHE A 123 -37.10 12.50 -45.20
C PHE A 123 -35.77 12.18 -45.89
N ASN A 124 -35.39 10.90 -45.95
CA ASN A 124 -34.11 10.42 -46.46
C ASN A 124 -34.30 9.65 -47.79
N ASP A 125 -35.01 10.29 -48.73
CA ASP A 125 -35.25 9.80 -50.11
C ASP A 125 -34.06 10.08 -51.06
#